data_AF-A0A1R3X631-F1
#
_entry.id   AF-A0A1R3X631-F1
#
_cell.length_a   1.000
_cell.length_b   1.000
_cell.length_c   1.000
_cell.angle_alpha   90.00
_cell.angle_beta   90.00
_cell.angle_gamma   90.00
#
_symmetry.space_group_name_H-M   'P 1'
#
loop_
_entity.id
_entity.type
_entity.pdbx_description
1 polymer ?
#
loop_
_entity_poly.entity_id
_entity_poly.type
_entity_poly.pdbx_seq_one_letter_code
_entity_poly.pdbx_strand_id
1 'polypeptide(L)'
;MRILTVTAAVLLGLTAPAQAQSINFGDDSSQWANDGECDDGRFTGPGLTSTPLLQEDVLADATDCRTAYEAGNLRLAGVSSDGTIDFGNDAGEWSNDNECDDMRFEGPGMTTTPLLQDDIMRDATDCRRAFEAGQLKLAGQ
;
A
#
# COMPACT_ATOMS: atom_id res chain seq x y z
N MET A 1 12.63 62.65 -11.03
CA MET A 1 11.48 62.14 -10.24
C MET A 1 11.37 60.64 -10.53
N ARG A 2 11.70 59.82 -9.52
CA ARG A 2 11.39 58.38 -9.31
C ARG A 2 11.82 57.36 -10.37
N ILE A 3 12.99 56.78 -10.13
CA ILE A 3 13.42 55.47 -10.63
C ILE A 3 12.66 54.42 -9.82
N LEU A 4 11.81 53.63 -10.47
CA LEU A 4 11.11 52.49 -9.87
C LEU A 4 11.96 51.23 -10.10
N THR A 5 12.74 50.84 -9.11
CA THR A 5 13.40 49.53 -9.05
C THR A 5 12.36 48.46 -8.77
N VAL A 6 12.13 47.56 -9.74
CA VAL A 6 11.33 46.35 -9.56
C VAL A 6 12.28 45.25 -9.06
N THR A 7 12.26 44.98 -7.76
CA THR A 7 12.88 43.78 -7.18
C THR A 7 12.03 42.57 -7.54
N ALA A 8 12.52 41.74 -8.46
CA ALA A 8 11.98 40.41 -8.71
C ALA A 8 12.41 39.47 -7.57
N ALA A 9 11.48 39.16 -6.66
CA ALA A 9 11.69 38.13 -5.64
C ALA A 9 11.53 36.75 -6.30
N VAL A 10 12.65 36.04 -6.45
CA VAL A 10 12.68 34.63 -6.86
C VAL A 10 12.12 33.80 -5.70
N LEU A 11 10.88 33.32 -5.84
CA LEU A 11 10.32 32.29 -4.98
C LEU A 11 10.83 30.93 -5.47
N LEU A 12 11.98 30.50 -4.93
CA LEU A 12 12.41 29.11 -5.00
C LEU A 12 11.40 28.28 -4.19
N GLY A 13 10.51 27.59 -4.89
CA GLY A 13 9.64 26.58 -4.30
C GLY A 13 10.51 25.52 -3.64
N LEU A 14 10.43 25.42 -2.31
CA LEU A 14 10.97 24.30 -1.55
C LEU A 14 10.14 23.07 -1.91
N THR A 15 10.60 22.28 -2.88
CA THR A 15 10.14 20.90 -3.02
C THR A 15 10.68 20.15 -1.81
N ALA A 16 9.85 20.00 -0.77
CA ALA A 16 10.16 19.05 0.29
C ALA A 16 10.36 17.67 -0.37
N PRO A 17 11.43 16.92 -0.04
CA PRO A 17 11.54 15.55 -0.51
C PRO A 17 10.31 14.80 0.02
N ALA A 18 9.57 14.14 -0.87
CA ALA A 18 8.58 13.16 -0.47
C ALA A 18 9.30 12.19 0.48
N GLN A 19 8.81 12.09 1.72
CA GLN A 19 9.32 11.07 2.63
C GLN A 19 9.02 9.74 1.96
N ALA A 20 10.05 9.06 1.45
CA ALA A 20 9.94 7.66 1.11
C ALA A 20 9.45 6.96 2.38
N GLN A 21 8.20 6.51 2.39
CA GLN A 21 7.67 5.76 3.52
C GLN A 21 8.57 4.53 3.66
N SER A 22 9.24 4.40 4.81
CA SER A 22 10.01 3.19 5.09
C SER A 22 9.04 2.02 5.14
N ILE A 23 9.11 1.14 4.15
CA ILE A 23 8.23 -0.03 4.07
C ILE A 23 8.58 -0.97 5.21
N ASN A 24 7.57 -1.34 6.00
CA ASN A 24 7.69 -2.42 6.97
C ASN A 24 7.41 -3.75 6.26
N PHE A 25 8.47 -4.54 6.07
CA PHE A 25 8.37 -5.88 5.49
C PHE A 25 7.88 -6.94 6.47
N GLY A 26 7.87 -6.66 7.78
CA GLY A 26 7.44 -7.62 8.81
C GLY A 26 8.54 -8.59 9.23
N ASP A 27 8.18 -9.87 9.44
CA ASP A 27 9.07 -10.98 9.79
C ASP A 27 8.93 -12.17 8.82
N ASP A 28 9.57 -13.30 9.12
CA ASP A 28 9.54 -14.52 8.31
C ASP A 28 8.72 -15.63 9.01
N SER A 29 7.54 -15.29 9.52
CA SER A 29 6.69 -16.21 10.27
C SER A 29 5.77 -17.08 9.40
N SER A 30 5.61 -16.75 8.11
CA SER A 30 4.82 -17.56 7.17
C SER A 30 5.43 -18.96 6.98
N GLN A 31 4.59 -19.93 6.64
CA GLN A 31 5.05 -21.25 6.21
C GLN A 31 5.77 -21.21 4.85
N TRP A 32 5.55 -20.16 4.06
CA TRP A 32 6.14 -19.93 2.75
C TRP A 32 7.34 -18.98 2.80
N ALA A 33 7.62 -18.38 3.96
CA ALA A 33 8.76 -17.49 4.11
C ALA A 33 10.10 -18.17 3.78
N ASN A 34 11.00 -17.42 3.14
CA ASN A 34 12.32 -17.89 2.70
C ASN A 34 12.29 -19.01 1.64
N ASP A 35 11.27 -19.05 0.80
CA ASP A 35 11.19 -19.98 -0.33
C ASP A 35 11.70 -19.38 -1.66
N GLY A 36 12.00 -18.07 -1.66
CA GLY A 36 12.56 -17.33 -2.78
C GLY A 36 11.54 -16.55 -3.61
N GLU A 37 10.27 -16.56 -3.23
CA GLU A 37 9.19 -15.73 -3.76
C GLU A 37 8.58 -14.88 -2.64
N CYS A 38 7.97 -13.73 -2.96
CA CYS A 38 7.26 -12.93 -1.98
C CYS A 38 5.79 -13.35 -1.88
N ASP A 39 5.32 -13.75 -0.70
CA ASP A 39 3.90 -14.15 -0.49
C ASP A 39 3.02 -13.02 0.10
N ASP A 40 3.61 -11.86 0.40
CA ASP A 40 2.89 -10.74 0.99
C ASP A 40 1.99 -10.02 -0.03
N GLY A 41 0.66 -10.17 0.15
CA GLY A 41 -0.37 -9.60 -0.70
C GLY A 41 -0.39 -8.06 -0.83
N ARG A 42 0.39 -7.34 -0.02
CA ARG A 42 0.58 -5.88 -0.17
C ARG A 42 1.42 -5.52 -1.38
N PHE A 43 2.18 -6.46 -1.95
CA PHE A 43 3.08 -6.23 -3.07
C PHE A 43 2.50 -6.70 -4.41
N THR A 44 3.11 -6.22 -5.49
CA THR A 44 2.87 -6.67 -6.86
C THR A 44 4.14 -6.56 -7.69
N GLY A 45 4.33 -7.49 -8.61
CA GLY A 45 5.46 -7.49 -9.55
C GLY A 45 6.06 -8.88 -9.74
N PRO A 46 7.10 -9.00 -10.58
CA PRO A 46 7.72 -10.29 -10.91
C PRO A 46 8.34 -11.08 -9.75
N GLY A 47 8.56 -10.46 -8.59
CA GLY A 47 9.06 -11.15 -7.40
C GLY A 47 7.97 -11.67 -6.46
N LEU A 48 6.70 -11.48 -6.79
CA LEU A 48 5.56 -12.00 -6.03
C LEU A 48 5.33 -13.45 -6.43
N THR A 49 4.94 -14.28 -5.47
CA THR A 49 4.50 -15.65 -5.70
C THR A 49 3.42 -15.74 -6.78
N SER A 50 3.36 -16.89 -7.44
CA SER A 50 2.30 -17.23 -8.39
C SER A 50 1.17 -18.06 -7.77
N THR A 51 1.30 -18.44 -6.51
CA THR A 51 0.27 -19.12 -5.73
C THR A 51 -0.77 -18.11 -5.23
N PRO A 52 -1.93 -18.58 -4.74
CA PRO A 52 -2.90 -17.68 -4.11
C PRO A 52 -2.30 -16.95 -2.91
N LEU A 53 -2.49 -15.63 -2.85
CA LEU A 53 -2.07 -14.80 -1.73
C LEU A 53 -3.02 -15.01 -0.55
N LEU A 54 -2.45 -15.18 0.63
CA LEU A 54 -3.20 -15.41 1.85
C LEU A 54 -3.06 -14.22 2.80
N GLN A 55 -4.12 -13.94 3.56
CA GLN A 55 -4.10 -12.85 4.54
C GLN A 55 -3.02 -13.08 5.60
N GLU A 56 -2.80 -14.32 6.02
CA GLU A 56 -1.78 -14.69 6.98
C GLU A 56 -0.34 -14.46 6.50
N ASP A 57 -0.12 -14.28 5.21
CA ASP A 57 1.22 -14.01 4.63
C ASP A 57 1.55 -12.50 4.60
N VAL A 58 0.57 -11.63 4.87
CA VAL A 58 0.81 -10.19 5.04
C VAL A 58 1.76 -9.95 6.22
N LEU A 59 2.87 -9.25 5.98
CA LEU A 59 3.95 -8.99 6.96
C LEU A 59 4.69 -10.25 7.47
N ALA A 60 4.55 -11.39 6.80
CA ALA A 60 5.07 -12.66 7.30
C ALA A 60 6.12 -13.32 6.39
N ASP A 61 6.55 -12.63 5.34
CA ASP A 61 7.60 -13.08 4.41
C ASP A 61 8.61 -11.95 4.09
N ALA A 62 9.23 -11.43 5.14
CA ALA A 62 9.99 -10.20 5.08
C ALA A 62 11.31 -10.30 4.29
N THR A 63 11.97 -11.44 4.31
CA THR A 63 13.27 -11.61 3.64
C THR A 63 13.11 -11.62 2.12
N ASP A 64 12.17 -12.38 1.58
CA ASP A 64 11.97 -12.50 0.14
C ASP A 64 11.32 -11.23 -0.44
N CYS A 65 10.27 -10.72 0.21
CA CYS A 65 9.63 -9.47 -0.20
C CYS A 65 10.58 -8.27 -0.20
N ARG A 66 11.46 -8.13 0.79
CA ARG A 66 12.48 -7.07 0.82
C ARG A 66 13.50 -7.24 -0.30
N THR A 67 14.03 -8.45 -0.46
CA THR A 67 15.02 -8.75 -1.50
C THR A 67 14.47 -8.42 -2.88
N ALA A 68 13.24 -8.85 -3.17
CA ALA A 68 12.60 -8.59 -4.44
C ALA A 68 12.21 -7.12 -4.63
N TYR A 69 11.78 -6.41 -3.58
CA TYR A 69 11.52 -4.97 -3.64
C TYR A 69 12.79 -4.16 -3.92
N GLU A 70 13.88 -4.44 -3.21
CA GLU A 70 15.18 -3.75 -3.41
C GLU A 70 15.79 -4.04 -4.78
N ALA A 71 15.52 -5.22 -5.35
CA ALA A 71 15.89 -5.57 -6.72
C ALA A 71 15.03 -4.85 -7.79
N GLY A 72 13.99 -4.12 -7.40
CA GLY A 72 13.05 -3.46 -8.30
C GLY A 72 12.02 -4.42 -8.94
N ASN A 73 11.92 -5.64 -8.43
CA ASN A 73 10.98 -6.66 -8.89
C ASN A 73 9.62 -6.59 -8.18
N LEU A 74 9.51 -5.81 -7.11
CA LEU A 74 8.24 -5.54 -6.42
C LEU A 74 8.00 -4.06 -6.24
N ARG A 75 6.72 -3.71 -6.12
CA ARG A 75 6.20 -2.43 -5.66
C ARG A 75 4.98 -2.68 -4.78
N LEU A 76 4.59 -1.72 -3.95
CA LEU A 76 3.32 -1.80 -3.24
C LEU A 76 2.15 -1.73 -4.22
N ALA A 77 1.15 -2.57 -4.02
CA ALA A 77 -0.06 -2.60 -4.83
C ALA A 77 -0.88 -1.32 -4.57
N GLY A 78 -1.10 -0.54 -5.62
CA GLY A 78 -1.87 0.71 -5.55
C GLY A 78 -1.35 1.74 -4.53
N VAL A 79 -0.04 1.77 -4.25
CA VAL A 79 0.59 2.85 -3.48
C VAL A 79 1.71 3.46 -4.32
N SER A 80 1.60 4.75 -4.59
CA SER A 80 2.58 5.50 -5.36
C SER A 80 3.83 5.77 -4.51
N SER A 81 4.97 6.09 -5.15
CA SER A 81 6.23 6.37 -4.45
C SER A 81 6.16 7.59 -3.51
N ASP A 82 5.17 8.46 -3.69
CA ASP A 82 4.89 9.60 -2.81
C ASP A 82 3.91 9.28 -1.67
N GLY A 83 3.50 8.01 -1.53
CA GLY A 83 2.55 7.54 -0.53
C GLY A 83 1.08 7.73 -0.94
N THR A 84 0.79 8.24 -2.15
CA THR A 84 -0.59 8.35 -2.63
C THR A 84 -1.20 6.96 -2.79
N ILE A 85 -2.32 6.74 -2.11
CA ILE A 85 -3.07 5.48 -2.15
C ILE A 85 -4.08 5.52 -3.29
N ASP A 86 -3.97 4.56 -4.20
CA ASP A 86 -5.01 4.15 -5.11
C ASP A 86 -5.86 3.05 -4.46
N PHE A 87 -7.08 3.43 -4.07
CA PHE A 87 -8.05 2.53 -3.48
C PHE A 87 -8.67 1.58 -4.53
N GLY A 88 -8.50 1.85 -5.83
CA GLY A 88 -9.04 1.03 -6.90
C GLY A 88 -10.49 1.35 -7.26
N ASN A 89 -11.31 0.32 -7.43
CA ASN A 89 -12.73 0.41 -7.82
C ASN A 89 -13.64 -0.38 -6.85
N ASP A 90 -14.93 -0.45 -7.14
CA ASP A 90 -15.92 -1.21 -6.36
C ASP A 90 -16.42 -2.42 -7.17
N ALA A 91 -15.51 -3.32 -7.55
CA ALA A 91 -15.85 -4.46 -8.39
C ALA A 91 -15.70 -5.77 -7.61
N GLY A 92 -16.78 -6.32 -7.08
CA GLY A 92 -16.71 -7.62 -6.41
C GLY A 92 -18.06 -7.99 -5.83
N GLU A 93 -18.10 -9.13 -5.16
CA GLU A 93 -19.27 -9.51 -4.35
C GLU A 93 -19.32 -8.70 -3.04
N TRP A 94 -18.15 -8.42 -2.47
CA TRP A 94 -17.99 -7.77 -1.16
C TRP A 94 -17.82 -6.25 -1.24
N SER A 95 -17.68 -5.68 -2.44
CA SER A 95 -17.61 -4.22 -2.59
C SER A 95 -18.90 -3.51 -2.16
N ASN A 96 -18.79 -2.35 -1.50
CA ASN A 96 -19.94 -1.54 -1.03
C ASN A 96 -20.81 -2.24 0.03
N ASP A 97 -20.24 -3.12 0.84
CA ASP A 97 -20.97 -3.84 1.89
C ASP A 97 -20.86 -3.22 3.29
N ASN A 98 -20.24 -2.03 3.37
CA ASN A 98 -19.94 -1.25 4.56
C ASN A 98 -18.70 -1.66 5.37
N GLU A 99 -17.94 -2.66 4.93
CA GLU A 99 -16.67 -3.08 5.52
C GLU A 99 -15.56 -2.98 4.47
N CYS A 100 -14.28 -3.00 4.87
CA CYS A 100 -13.16 -3.02 3.91
C CYS A 100 -12.63 -4.44 3.71
N ASP A 101 -12.64 -4.95 2.48
CA ASP A 101 -12.18 -6.31 2.14
C ASP A 101 -10.78 -6.36 1.50
N ASP A 102 -10.09 -5.22 1.45
CA ASP A 102 -8.77 -5.13 0.81
C ASP A 102 -7.62 -5.36 1.81
N MET A 103 -6.95 -6.52 1.71
CA MET A 103 -5.85 -6.91 2.61
C MET A 103 -4.61 -6.00 2.60
N ARG A 104 -4.55 -5.00 1.72
CA ARG A 104 -3.53 -3.95 1.80
C ARG A 104 -3.70 -3.06 3.04
N PHE A 105 -4.90 -3.06 3.63
CA PHE A 105 -5.23 -2.26 4.81
C PHE A 105 -5.32 -3.12 6.07
N GLU A 106 -5.18 -2.46 7.22
CA GLU A 106 -5.44 -3.03 8.52
C GLU A 106 -6.15 -2.02 9.43
N GLY A 107 -6.95 -2.52 10.37
CA GLY A 107 -7.60 -1.72 11.39
C GLY A 107 -9.08 -2.08 11.63
N PRO A 108 -9.76 -1.37 12.55
CA PRO A 108 -11.15 -1.63 12.90
C PRO A 108 -12.19 -1.41 11.78
N GLY A 109 -11.79 -0.83 10.64
CA GLY A 109 -12.67 -0.69 9.47
C GLY A 109 -12.66 -1.88 8.50
N MET A 110 -11.85 -2.91 8.77
CA MET A 110 -11.79 -4.12 7.94
C MET A 110 -13.03 -4.99 8.16
N THR A 111 -13.37 -5.79 7.14
CA THR A 111 -14.27 -6.94 7.29
C THR A 111 -13.81 -7.86 8.42
N THR A 112 -14.77 -8.59 8.99
CA THR A 112 -14.48 -9.66 9.95
C THR A 112 -14.48 -11.04 9.31
N THR A 113 -14.78 -11.12 8.02
CA THR A 113 -14.70 -12.33 7.23
C THR A 113 -13.29 -12.52 6.66
N PRO A 114 -12.93 -13.71 6.16
CA PRO A 114 -11.61 -13.92 5.56
C PRO A 114 -11.38 -13.01 4.35
N LEU A 115 -10.24 -12.32 4.32
CA LEU A 115 -9.86 -11.49 3.18
C LEU A 115 -9.46 -12.36 1.98
N LEU A 116 -9.84 -11.94 0.78
CA LEU A 116 -9.55 -12.65 -0.45
C LEU A 116 -8.57 -11.85 -1.31
N GLN A 117 -7.64 -12.54 -1.96
CA GLN A 117 -6.72 -11.92 -2.93
C GLN A 117 -7.47 -11.15 -4.03
N ASP A 118 -8.63 -11.66 -4.45
CA ASP A 118 -9.42 -11.04 -5.51
C ASP A 118 -9.96 -9.67 -5.09
N ASP A 119 -10.09 -9.37 -3.79
CA ASP A 119 -10.62 -8.10 -3.29
C ASP A 119 -9.57 -6.97 -3.21
N ILE A 120 -8.30 -7.28 -3.50
CA ILE A 120 -7.22 -6.29 -3.60
C ILE A 120 -7.57 -5.23 -4.67
N MET A 121 -7.71 -3.97 -4.23
CA MET A 121 -8.15 -2.80 -5.01
C MET A 121 -9.58 -2.85 -5.56
N ARG A 122 -10.47 -3.63 -4.92
CA ARG A 122 -11.84 -3.86 -5.44
C ARG A 122 -12.96 -3.40 -4.53
N ASP A 123 -12.63 -2.90 -3.35
CA ASP A 123 -13.59 -2.32 -2.41
C ASP A 123 -13.20 -0.88 -2.04
N ALA A 124 -13.09 -0.03 -3.07
CA ALA A 124 -12.50 1.28 -2.92
C ALA A 124 -13.33 2.22 -2.04
N THR A 125 -14.66 2.19 -2.14
CA THR A 125 -15.56 3.11 -1.44
C THR A 125 -15.51 2.89 0.07
N ASP A 126 -15.58 1.64 0.54
CA ASP A 126 -15.58 1.35 1.97
C ASP A 126 -14.18 1.46 2.58
N CYS A 127 -13.15 0.93 1.92
CA CYS A 127 -11.76 1.10 2.35
C CYS A 127 -11.36 2.58 2.41
N ARG A 128 -11.75 3.40 1.43
CA ARG A 128 -11.49 4.85 1.46
C ARG A 128 -12.20 5.51 2.63
N ARG A 129 -13.50 5.25 2.81
CA ARG A 129 -14.30 5.83 3.89
C ARG A 129 -13.68 5.51 5.25
N ALA A 130 -13.31 4.26 5.47
CA ALA A 130 -12.73 3.81 6.73
C ALA A 130 -11.30 4.37 6.95
N PHE A 131 -10.49 4.47 5.90
CA PHE A 131 -9.18 5.13 5.96
C PHE A 131 -9.28 6.62 6.31
N GLU A 132 -10.17 7.37 5.63
CA GLU A 132 -10.40 8.79 5.90
C GLU A 132 -11.01 9.04 7.29
N ALA A 133 -11.75 8.08 7.83
CA ALA A 133 -12.24 8.09 9.21
C ALA A 133 -11.18 7.75 10.27
N GLY A 134 -9.95 7.42 9.85
CA GLY A 134 -8.87 6.99 10.74
C GLY A 134 -9.07 5.58 11.34
N GLN A 135 -9.95 4.79 10.74
CA GLN A 135 -10.22 3.40 11.13
C GLN A 135 -9.32 2.40 10.40
N LEU A 136 -8.68 2.82 9.31
CA LEU A 136 -7.72 2.01 8.57
C LEU A 136 -6.40 2.74 8.41
N LYS A 137 -5.34 1.95 8.27
CA LYS A 137 -4.03 2.34 7.76
C LYS A 137 -3.56 1.29 6.77
N LEU A 138 -2.56 1.61 5.95
CA LEU A 138 -1.88 0.57 5.17
C LEU A 138 -1.23 -0.42 6.14
N ALA A 139 -1.39 -1.71 5.87
CA ALA A 139 -0.82 -2.74 6.72
C ALA A 139 0.70 -2.54 6.85
N GLY A 140 1.17 -2.47 8.09
CA GLY A 140 2.57 -2.22 8.41
C GLY A 140 3.02 -0.75 8.38
N GLN A 141 2.11 0.22 8.20
CA GLN A 141 2.42 1.67 8.25
C GLN A 141 1.79 2.39 9.45
#